data_AF-A0A2E9CUB4-F1
#
_entry.id   AF-A0A2E9CUB4-F1
#
_cell.length_a   1.000
_cell.length_b   1.000
_cell.length_c   1.000
_cell.angle_alpha   90.00
_cell.angle_beta   90.00
_cell.angle_gamma   90.00
#
_symmetry.space_group_name_H-M   'P 1'
#
loop_
_entity.id
_entity.type
_entity.pdbx_description
1 polymer ?
#
loop_
_entity_poly.entity_id
_entity_poly.type
_entity_poly.pdbx_seq_one_letter_code
_entity_poly.pdbx_strand_id
1 'polypeptide(L)'
;MMTTVSITHPQLVAALVKPPQAIIDTLSVFTVDLWHGATGVSGEAGELLEALMFPPEGGIDRVNLREELGDLFFYVEQIVQRSGVHIKWDAADEIARNATISPDQILPVGAAIAIHASQVLDTVKKAAIYNKELDLELLTNQISALAASMLTLCYMFGLQRQECLNSNILKLSKRYAALSYSDQAAQDRADKAQPEEGVIPARKPFKGEEDTRAHTPGVTEAHVPNAETQAAIQEVRDGDLPRHGTVENLMRDLNGEDLQD
;
A
#
# COMPACT_ATOMS: atom_id res chain seq x y z
N MET A 1 -25.08 -32.69 16.25
CA MET A 1 -23.85 -32.34 16.99
C MET A 1 -23.03 -31.44 16.07
N MET A 2 -22.66 -30.23 16.49
CA MET A 2 -21.72 -29.42 15.71
C MET A 2 -20.31 -29.95 15.95
N THR A 3 -19.67 -30.48 14.91
CA THR A 3 -18.27 -30.88 14.92
C THR A 3 -17.41 -29.62 15.07
N THR A 4 -16.77 -29.46 16.22
CA THR A 4 -15.77 -28.42 16.42
C THR A 4 -14.50 -28.80 15.69
N VAL A 5 -14.17 -28.10 14.60
CA VAL A 5 -12.89 -28.25 13.91
C VAL A 5 -11.79 -27.70 14.81
N SER A 6 -10.83 -28.55 15.21
CA SER A 6 -9.66 -28.15 15.98
C SER A 6 -8.50 -27.84 15.04
N ILE A 7 -8.43 -26.59 14.58
CA ILE A 7 -7.33 -26.05 13.75
C ILE A 7 -6.78 -24.78 14.38
N THR A 8 -5.47 -24.56 14.33
CA THR A 8 -4.85 -23.30 14.77
C THR A 8 -4.95 -22.23 13.68
N HIS A 9 -4.89 -20.95 14.04
CA HIS A 9 -4.91 -19.86 13.06
C HIS A 9 -3.75 -19.95 12.03
N PRO A 10 -2.49 -20.24 12.40
CA PRO A 10 -1.41 -20.42 11.41
C PRO A 10 -1.69 -21.55 10.41
N GLN A 11 -2.23 -22.68 10.86
CA GLN A 11 -2.61 -23.79 9.97
C GLN A 11 -3.72 -23.37 9.00
N LEU A 12 -4.71 -22.62 9.49
CA LEU A 12 -5.78 -22.07 8.64
C LEU A 12 -5.20 -21.14 7.56
N VAL A 13 -4.28 -20.24 7.91
CA VAL A 13 -3.65 -19.32 6.95
C VAL A 13 -2.85 -20.08 5.90
N ALA A 14 -2.01 -21.04 6.31
CA ALA A 14 -1.25 -21.87 5.39
C ALA A 14 -2.15 -22.64 4.42
N ALA A 15 -3.33 -23.08 4.88
CA ALA A 15 -4.31 -23.78 4.07
C ALA A 15 -5.13 -22.87 3.12
N LEU A 16 -5.36 -21.60 3.49
CA LEU A 16 -6.30 -20.72 2.78
C LEU A 16 -5.66 -19.60 1.96
N VAL A 17 -4.40 -19.24 2.20
CA VAL A 17 -3.70 -18.24 1.38
C VAL A 17 -3.65 -18.74 -0.07
N LYS A 18 -4.08 -17.89 -1.01
CA LYS A 18 -4.03 -18.23 -2.43
C LYS A 18 -2.58 -18.57 -2.82
N PRO A 19 -2.31 -19.74 -3.43
CA PRO A 19 -0.96 -20.11 -3.83
C PRO A 19 -0.33 -19.05 -4.75
N PRO A 20 0.93 -18.63 -4.52
CA PRO A 20 1.58 -17.59 -5.34
C PRO A 20 1.61 -17.91 -6.84
N GLN A 21 1.88 -19.17 -7.21
CA GLN A 21 1.89 -19.59 -8.61
C GLN A 21 0.50 -19.37 -9.25
N ALA A 22 -0.58 -19.67 -8.54
CA ALA A 22 -1.95 -19.44 -9.03
C ALA A 22 -2.31 -17.94 -9.16
N ILE A 23 -1.56 -17.03 -8.52
CA ILE A 23 -1.67 -15.59 -8.78
C ILE A 23 -0.92 -15.28 -10.07
N ILE A 24 0.35 -15.68 -10.16
CA ILE A 24 1.23 -15.45 -11.33
C ILE A 24 0.57 -15.94 -12.62
N ASP A 25 0.01 -17.14 -12.62
CA ASP A 25 -0.63 -17.76 -13.79
C ASP A 25 -1.84 -16.98 -14.31
N THR A 26 -2.45 -16.14 -13.46
CA THR A 26 -3.63 -15.32 -13.79
C THR A 26 -3.31 -13.83 -13.96
N LEU A 27 -2.10 -13.40 -13.64
CA LEU A 27 -1.72 -12.00 -13.81
C LEU A 27 -1.58 -11.66 -15.29
N SER A 28 -1.91 -10.42 -15.62
CA SER A 28 -1.73 -9.84 -16.94
C SER A 28 -0.95 -8.54 -16.83
N VAL A 29 -0.34 -8.09 -17.92
CA VAL A 29 0.30 -6.77 -17.96
C VAL A 29 -0.68 -5.66 -17.54
N PHE A 30 -1.96 -5.82 -17.90
CA PHE A 30 -3.02 -4.90 -17.51
C PHE A 30 -3.23 -4.85 -15.98
N THR A 31 -3.41 -6.02 -15.35
CA THR A 31 -3.67 -6.08 -13.90
C THR A 31 -2.43 -5.76 -13.06
N VAL A 32 -1.23 -6.08 -13.54
CA VAL A 32 0.03 -5.72 -12.88
C VAL A 32 0.21 -4.20 -12.86
N ASP A 33 -0.02 -3.52 -13.99
CA ASP A 33 0.15 -2.07 -14.05
C ASP A 33 -0.90 -1.32 -13.20
N LEU A 34 -2.16 -1.78 -13.22
CA LEU A 34 -3.17 -1.25 -12.30
C LEU A 34 -2.80 -1.47 -10.84
N TRP A 35 -2.28 -2.65 -10.50
CA TRP A 35 -1.92 -2.97 -9.14
C TRP A 35 -0.72 -2.14 -8.67
N HIS A 36 0.26 -1.87 -9.54
CA HIS A 36 1.32 -0.92 -9.28
C HIS A 36 0.76 0.47 -8.95
N GLY A 37 -0.08 1.02 -9.84
CA GLY A 37 -0.69 2.33 -9.60
C GLY A 37 -1.53 2.39 -8.32
N ALA A 38 -2.35 1.37 -8.07
CA ALA A 38 -3.23 1.35 -6.91
C ALA A 38 -2.46 1.16 -5.58
N THR A 39 -1.36 0.41 -5.60
CA THR A 39 -0.45 0.30 -4.45
C THR A 39 0.23 1.64 -4.20
N GLY A 40 0.68 2.32 -5.26
CA GLY A 40 1.22 3.68 -5.19
C GLY A 40 0.22 4.65 -4.55
N VAL A 41 -0.99 4.78 -5.11
CA VAL A 41 -2.06 5.63 -4.53
C VAL A 41 -2.29 5.35 -3.05
N SER A 42 -2.38 4.07 -2.65
CA SER A 42 -2.59 3.71 -1.24
C SER A 42 -1.40 4.03 -0.34
N GLY A 43 -0.17 3.88 -0.84
CA GLY A 43 1.05 4.22 -0.11
C GLY A 43 1.16 5.72 0.13
N GLU A 44 1.07 6.52 -0.94
CA GLU A 44 1.19 7.99 -0.86
C GLU A 44 0.06 8.61 -0.02
N ALA A 45 -1.15 8.04 -0.06
CA ALA A 45 -2.24 8.49 0.81
C ALA A 45 -1.95 8.23 2.30
N GLY A 46 -1.22 7.16 2.61
CA GLY A 46 -0.73 6.87 3.95
C GLY A 46 0.30 7.88 4.41
N GLU A 47 1.29 8.20 3.57
CA GLU A 47 2.32 9.21 3.88
C GLU A 47 1.71 10.61 4.06
N LEU A 48 0.75 10.98 3.21
CA LEU A 48 -0.03 12.20 3.35
C LEU A 48 -0.76 12.25 4.69
N LEU A 49 -1.48 11.19 5.06
CA LEU A 49 -2.23 11.14 6.32
C LEU A 49 -1.30 11.17 7.54
N GLU A 50 -0.14 10.51 7.47
CA GLU A 50 0.90 10.59 8.50
C GLU A 50 1.36 12.04 8.69
N ALA A 51 1.66 12.76 7.61
CA ALA A 51 2.08 14.16 7.65
C ALA A 51 1.01 15.10 8.26
N LEU A 52 -0.27 14.79 8.08
CA LEU A 52 -1.38 15.54 8.68
C LEU A 52 -1.58 15.20 10.17
N MET A 53 -1.39 13.93 10.55
CA MET A 53 -1.68 13.43 11.91
C MET A 53 -0.52 13.67 12.88
N PHE A 54 0.71 13.58 12.39
CA PHE A 54 1.94 13.69 13.18
C PHE A 54 2.86 14.77 12.60
N PRO A 55 2.41 16.04 12.51
CA PRO A 55 3.23 17.10 11.96
C PRO A 55 4.46 17.37 12.84
N PRO A 56 5.57 17.87 12.24
CA PRO A 56 6.73 18.30 13.00
C PRO A 56 6.42 19.50 13.92
N GLU A 57 7.36 19.83 14.79
CA GLU A 57 7.32 21.10 15.53
C GLU A 57 7.23 22.28 14.55
N GLY A 58 6.20 23.11 14.70
CA GLY A 58 5.89 24.20 13.75
C GLY A 58 4.65 23.94 12.89
N GLY A 59 4.09 22.74 12.92
CA GLY A 59 2.83 22.40 12.25
C GLY A 59 3.03 21.67 10.91
N ILE A 60 1.97 21.60 10.12
CA ILE A 60 1.95 20.81 8.88
C ILE A 60 2.86 21.44 7.83
N ASP A 61 3.82 20.64 7.35
CA ASP A 61 4.74 21.05 6.28
C ASP A 61 4.00 21.08 4.93
N ARG A 62 3.75 22.31 4.44
CA ARG A 62 3.08 22.54 3.15
C ARG A 62 3.91 22.09 1.94
N VAL A 63 5.24 22.06 2.05
CA VAL A 63 6.12 21.58 0.96
C VAL A 63 5.96 20.07 0.85
N ASN A 64 6.08 19.35 1.97
CA ASN A 64 5.85 17.90 1.99
C ASN A 64 4.44 17.57 1.50
N LEU A 65 3.41 18.27 2.00
CA LEU A 65 2.03 18.05 1.59
C LEU A 65 1.82 18.20 0.07
N ARG A 66 2.42 19.23 -0.53
CA ARG A 66 2.38 19.45 -1.99
C ARG A 66 3.05 18.30 -2.75
N GLU A 67 4.15 17.76 -2.23
CA GLU A 67 4.85 16.63 -2.84
C GLU A 67 4.02 15.35 -2.78
N GLU A 68 3.45 15.00 -1.62
CA GLU A 68 2.62 13.79 -1.48
C GLU A 68 1.34 13.88 -2.32
N LEU A 69 0.70 15.05 -2.39
CA LEU A 69 -0.43 15.30 -3.30
C LEU A 69 -0.03 15.15 -4.76
N GLY A 70 1.18 15.60 -5.11
CA GLY A 70 1.75 15.41 -6.45
C GLY A 70 1.96 13.93 -6.80
N ASP A 71 2.44 13.13 -5.85
CA ASP A 71 2.67 11.69 -6.04
C ASP A 71 1.34 10.92 -6.13
N LEU A 72 0.33 11.31 -5.35
CA LEU A 72 -1.04 10.83 -5.54
C LEU A 72 -1.58 11.14 -6.95
N PHE A 73 -1.41 12.37 -7.44
CA PHE A 73 -1.85 12.72 -8.80
C PHE A 73 -1.13 11.88 -9.87
N PHE A 74 0.16 11.61 -9.69
CA PHE A 74 0.93 10.76 -10.59
C PHE A 74 0.35 9.34 -10.69
N TYR A 75 0.09 8.69 -9.56
CA TYR A 75 -0.47 7.33 -9.58
C TYR A 75 -1.95 7.29 -10.00
N VAL A 76 -2.74 8.31 -9.67
CA VAL A 76 -4.11 8.45 -10.20
C VAL A 76 -4.09 8.53 -11.73
N GLU A 77 -3.16 9.30 -12.30
CA GLU A 77 -2.99 9.40 -13.76
C GLU A 77 -2.63 8.04 -14.38
N GLN A 78 -1.71 7.29 -13.78
CA GLN A 78 -1.37 5.92 -14.23
C GLN A 78 -2.61 5.02 -14.29
N ILE A 79 -3.42 5.02 -13.23
CA ILE A 79 -4.64 4.20 -13.18
C ILE A 79 -5.65 4.64 -14.23
N VAL A 80 -5.85 5.95 -14.40
CA VAL A 80 -6.73 6.53 -15.44
C VAL A 80 -6.30 6.09 -16.83
N GLN A 81 -5.02 6.25 -17.16
CA GLN A 81 -4.48 5.85 -18.46
C GLN A 81 -4.63 4.35 -18.72
N ARG A 82 -4.38 3.52 -17.70
CA ARG A 82 -4.43 2.06 -17.86
C ARG A 82 -5.86 1.53 -17.93
N SER A 83 -6.77 2.02 -17.07
CA SER A 83 -8.14 1.52 -16.99
C SER A 83 -9.08 2.15 -18.02
N GLY A 84 -8.76 3.34 -18.52
CA GLY A 84 -9.64 4.13 -19.40
C GLY A 84 -10.79 4.82 -18.66
N VAL A 85 -10.81 4.83 -17.33
CA VAL A 85 -11.80 5.61 -16.56
C VAL A 85 -11.55 7.10 -16.72
N HIS A 86 -12.60 7.90 -16.57
CA HIS A 86 -12.51 9.35 -16.75
C HIS A 86 -12.89 10.10 -15.48
N ILE A 87 -12.01 10.98 -15.03
CA ILE A 87 -12.28 11.91 -13.94
C ILE A 87 -12.87 13.19 -14.51
N LYS A 88 -14.04 13.58 -14.02
CA LYS A 88 -14.61 14.89 -14.28
C LYS A 88 -13.97 15.92 -13.34
N TRP A 89 -12.80 16.40 -13.71
CA TRP A 89 -12.02 17.32 -12.87
C TRP A 89 -12.79 18.59 -12.49
N ASP A 90 -13.61 19.14 -13.39
CA ASP A 90 -14.44 20.32 -13.11
C ASP A 90 -15.48 20.04 -12.01
N ALA A 91 -16.07 18.85 -12.01
CA ALA A 91 -17.02 18.45 -10.97
C ALA A 91 -16.32 18.21 -9.62
N ALA A 92 -15.14 17.59 -9.65
CA ALA A 92 -14.31 17.43 -8.45
C ALA A 92 -13.88 18.78 -7.87
N ASP A 93 -13.55 19.74 -8.74
CA ASP A 93 -13.20 21.11 -8.38
C ASP A 93 -14.37 21.85 -7.75
N GLU A 94 -15.56 21.74 -8.36
CA GLU A 94 -16.79 22.32 -7.82
C GLU A 94 -17.13 21.77 -6.43
N ILE A 95 -17.04 20.45 -6.23
CA ILE A 95 -17.23 19.82 -4.92
C ILE A 95 -16.24 20.40 -3.90
N ALA A 96 -14.96 20.49 -4.27
CA ALA A 96 -13.91 20.96 -3.39
C ALA A 96 -14.07 22.45 -3.02
N ARG A 97 -14.48 23.32 -3.96
CA ARG A 97 -14.75 24.74 -3.68
C ARG A 97 -15.96 24.96 -2.78
N ASN A 98 -16.95 24.08 -2.88
CA ASN A 98 -18.18 24.15 -2.11
C ASN A 98 -18.07 23.41 -0.76
N ALA A 99 -16.94 22.74 -0.49
CA ALA A 99 -16.71 22.08 0.78
C ALA A 99 -16.57 23.11 1.90
N THR A 100 -17.14 22.80 3.07
CA THR A 100 -16.89 23.58 4.28
C THR A 100 -15.42 23.42 4.67
N ILE A 101 -14.66 24.51 4.58
CA ILE A 101 -13.24 24.54 4.96
C ILE A 101 -13.12 25.07 6.38
N SER A 102 -12.75 24.21 7.32
CA SER A 102 -12.35 24.59 8.67
C SER A 102 -11.19 23.71 9.16
N PRO A 103 -10.34 24.20 10.09
CA PRO A 103 -9.15 23.45 10.52
C PRO A 103 -9.44 22.06 11.07
N ASP A 104 -10.60 21.87 11.73
CA ASP A 104 -11.05 20.57 12.25
C ASP A 104 -11.37 19.55 11.15
N GLN A 105 -11.55 19.97 9.89
CA GLN A 105 -11.81 19.09 8.75
C GLN A 105 -10.53 18.54 8.10
N ILE A 106 -9.34 19.01 8.50
CA ILE A 106 -8.08 18.59 7.85
C ILE A 106 -7.88 17.08 7.95
N LEU A 107 -8.01 16.54 9.17
CA LEU A 107 -7.87 15.10 9.41
C LEU A 107 -9.01 14.28 8.77
N PRO A 108 -10.30 14.65 8.88
CA PRO A 108 -11.37 14.01 8.13
C PRO A 108 -11.12 13.93 6.61
N VAL A 109 -10.65 15.02 5.99
CA VAL A 109 -10.33 15.02 4.55
C VAL A 109 -9.13 14.13 4.24
N GLY A 110 -8.07 14.19 5.05
CA GLY A 110 -6.93 13.27 4.92
C GLY A 110 -7.33 11.80 5.05
N ALA A 111 -8.21 11.48 6.01
CA ALA A 111 -8.75 10.14 6.18
C ALA A 111 -9.61 9.71 4.99
N ALA A 112 -10.43 10.62 4.42
CA ALA A 112 -11.20 10.35 3.21
C ALA A 112 -10.29 9.99 2.02
N ILE A 113 -9.17 10.70 1.84
CA ILE A 113 -8.16 10.38 0.83
C ILE A 113 -7.62 8.95 1.04
N ALA A 114 -7.20 8.60 2.25
CA ALA A 114 -6.70 7.26 2.58
C ALA A 114 -7.75 6.15 2.38
N ILE A 115 -9.01 6.42 2.74
CA ILE A 115 -10.12 5.48 2.56
C ILE A 115 -10.35 5.24 1.06
N HIS A 116 -10.51 6.30 0.26
CA HIS A 116 -10.76 6.15 -1.18
C HIS A 116 -9.57 5.50 -1.90
N ALA A 117 -8.34 5.87 -1.55
CA ALA A 117 -7.12 5.21 -2.03
C ALA A 117 -7.11 3.70 -1.73
N SER A 118 -7.49 3.31 -0.51
CA SER A 118 -7.60 1.91 -0.10
C SER A 118 -8.71 1.17 -0.86
N GLN A 119 -9.83 1.84 -1.17
CA GLN A 119 -10.91 1.25 -1.97
C GLN A 119 -10.52 1.09 -3.45
N VAL A 120 -9.71 2.00 -4.00
CA VAL A 120 -9.09 1.83 -5.33
C VAL A 120 -8.19 0.59 -5.33
N LEU A 121 -7.33 0.44 -4.31
CA LEU A 121 -6.49 -0.74 -4.15
C LEU A 121 -7.31 -2.02 -3.98
N ASP A 122 -8.37 -2.03 -3.18
CA ASP A 122 -9.20 -3.22 -2.99
C ASP A 122 -9.91 -3.64 -4.29
N THR A 123 -10.44 -2.67 -5.05
CA THR A 123 -11.08 -2.91 -6.36
C THR A 123 -10.09 -3.54 -7.34
N VAL A 124 -8.87 -2.99 -7.43
CA VAL A 124 -7.83 -3.53 -8.32
C VAL A 124 -7.30 -4.88 -7.83
N LYS A 125 -7.09 -5.05 -6.52
CA LYS A 125 -6.65 -6.31 -5.90
C LYS A 125 -7.64 -7.44 -6.21
N LYS A 126 -8.95 -7.16 -6.23
CA LYS A 126 -9.96 -8.15 -6.62
C LYS A 126 -9.75 -8.65 -8.05
N ALA A 127 -9.38 -7.77 -8.98
CA ALA A 127 -9.03 -8.18 -10.33
C ALA A 127 -7.67 -8.90 -10.39
N ALA A 128 -6.62 -8.33 -9.81
CA ALA A 128 -5.25 -8.83 -9.90
C ALA A 128 -5.02 -10.16 -9.14
N ILE A 129 -5.60 -10.31 -7.94
CA ILE A 129 -5.36 -11.45 -7.06
C ILE A 129 -6.44 -12.52 -7.21
N TYR A 130 -7.71 -12.13 -7.35
CA TYR A 130 -8.83 -13.07 -7.37
C TYR A 130 -9.38 -13.35 -8.78
N ASN A 131 -8.71 -12.83 -9.83
CA ASN A 131 -9.11 -13.00 -11.23
C ASN A 131 -10.58 -12.64 -11.49
N LYS A 132 -11.08 -11.61 -10.78
CA LYS A 132 -12.41 -11.04 -11.02
C LYS A 132 -12.33 -10.05 -12.18
N GLU A 133 -13.46 -9.85 -12.85
CA GLU A 133 -13.60 -8.70 -13.75
C GLU A 133 -13.39 -7.39 -12.97
N LEU A 134 -12.73 -6.42 -13.59
CA LEU A 134 -12.50 -5.12 -12.98
C LEU A 134 -13.82 -4.34 -12.93
N ASP A 135 -14.23 -3.96 -11.72
CA ASP A 135 -15.41 -3.11 -11.52
C ASP A 135 -15.07 -1.65 -11.86
N LEU A 136 -15.29 -1.28 -13.12
CA LEU A 136 -14.99 0.05 -13.63
C LEU A 136 -15.89 1.14 -13.04
N GLU A 137 -17.12 0.80 -12.64
CA GLU A 137 -18.04 1.74 -12.00
C GLU A 137 -17.55 2.09 -10.61
N LEU A 138 -17.25 1.08 -9.79
CA LEU A 138 -16.68 1.28 -8.46
C LEU A 138 -15.34 2.01 -8.55
N LEU A 139 -14.46 1.60 -9.47
CA LEU A 139 -13.17 2.27 -9.67
C LEU A 139 -13.35 3.75 -10.02
N THR A 140 -14.25 4.08 -10.95
CA THR A 140 -14.56 5.46 -11.34
C THR A 140 -15.08 6.27 -10.16
N ASN A 141 -15.98 5.70 -9.36
CA ASN A 141 -16.55 6.35 -8.18
C ASN A 141 -15.47 6.64 -7.12
N GLN A 142 -14.61 5.67 -6.82
CA GLN A 142 -13.56 5.83 -5.80
C GLN A 142 -12.47 6.82 -6.25
N ILE A 143 -12.06 6.79 -7.52
CA ILE A 143 -11.08 7.76 -8.04
C ILE A 143 -11.68 9.17 -8.10
N SER A 144 -12.96 9.31 -8.46
CA SER A 144 -13.62 10.62 -8.48
C SER A 144 -13.75 11.22 -7.07
N ALA A 145 -14.09 10.40 -6.08
CA ALA A 145 -14.15 10.81 -4.68
C ALA A 145 -12.75 11.17 -4.14
N LEU A 146 -11.74 10.35 -4.44
CA LEU A 146 -10.34 10.62 -4.13
C LEU A 146 -9.89 11.97 -4.71
N ALA A 147 -10.15 12.20 -6.00
CA ALA A 147 -9.81 13.45 -6.69
C ALA A 147 -10.47 14.67 -6.02
N ALA A 148 -11.76 14.58 -5.67
CA ALA A 148 -12.45 15.65 -4.95
C ALA A 148 -11.82 15.90 -3.57
N SER A 149 -11.52 14.86 -2.78
CA SER A 149 -10.88 15.01 -1.47
C SER A 149 -9.48 15.61 -1.56
N MET A 150 -8.67 15.21 -2.56
CA MET A 150 -7.35 15.79 -2.81
C MET A 150 -7.44 17.28 -3.14
N LEU A 151 -8.41 17.69 -3.97
CA LEU A 151 -8.64 19.11 -4.29
C LEU A 151 -9.13 19.88 -3.09
N THR A 152 -10.02 19.30 -2.26
CA THR A 152 -10.44 19.91 -1.00
C THR A 152 -9.21 20.19 -0.13
N LEU A 153 -8.34 19.20 0.05
CA LEU A 153 -7.12 19.39 0.85
C LEU A 153 -6.19 20.45 0.24
N CYS A 154 -6.06 20.51 -1.09
CA CYS A 154 -5.33 21.59 -1.75
C CYS A 154 -5.87 22.95 -1.31
N TYR A 155 -7.20 23.15 -1.37
CA TYR A 155 -7.83 24.41 -0.98
C TYR A 155 -7.68 24.75 0.50
N MET A 156 -7.76 23.76 1.39
CA MET A 156 -7.53 23.96 2.82
C MET A 156 -6.13 24.53 3.13
N PHE A 157 -5.14 24.18 2.30
CA PHE A 157 -3.75 24.64 2.45
C PHE A 157 -3.35 25.74 1.46
N GLY A 158 -4.32 26.33 0.74
CA GLY A 158 -4.06 27.36 -0.26
C GLY A 158 -3.11 26.91 -1.37
N LEU A 159 -3.20 25.64 -1.75
CA LEU A 159 -2.47 25.03 -2.86
C LEU A 159 -3.40 24.92 -4.08
N GLN A 160 -2.82 24.93 -5.27
CA GLN A 160 -3.50 24.61 -6.51
C GLN A 160 -3.07 23.24 -7.02
N ARG A 161 -3.98 22.50 -7.66
CA ARG A 161 -3.65 21.23 -8.33
C ARG A 161 -2.45 21.37 -9.27
N GLN A 162 -2.40 22.45 -10.05
CA GLN A 162 -1.31 22.69 -10.99
C GLN A 162 0.05 22.84 -10.29
N GLU A 163 0.09 23.38 -9.07
CA GLU A 163 1.32 23.49 -8.29
C GLU A 163 1.81 22.11 -7.84
N CYS A 164 0.91 21.23 -7.40
CA CYS A 164 1.24 19.84 -7.06
C CYS A 164 1.79 19.09 -8.28
N LEU A 165 1.12 19.21 -9.44
CA LEU A 165 1.58 18.60 -10.70
C LEU A 165 2.95 19.12 -11.12
N ASN A 166 3.16 20.44 -11.10
CA ASN A 166 4.44 21.03 -11.47
C ASN A 166 5.56 20.59 -10.52
N SER A 167 5.29 20.53 -9.21
CA SER A 167 6.25 20.04 -8.20
C SER A 167 6.64 18.59 -8.46
N ASN A 168 5.67 17.72 -8.78
CA ASN A 168 5.91 16.33 -9.13
C ASN A 168 6.72 16.20 -10.43
N ILE A 169 6.37 16.95 -11.49
CA ILE A 169 7.11 16.97 -12.76
C ILE A 169 8.57 17.38 -12.52
N LEU A 170 8.82 18.44 -11.76
CA LEU A 170 10.18 18.91 -11.47
C LEU A 170 10.98 17.88 -10.67
N LYS A 171 10.37 17.29 -9.64
CA LYS A 171 10.98 16.24 -8.82
C LYS A 171 11.33 15.01 -9.65
N LEU A 172 10.37 14.47 -10.41
CA LEU A 172 10.55 13.24 -11.18
C LEU A 172 11.43 13.46 -12.41
N SER A 173 11.45 14.64 -13.03
CA SER A 173 12.37 14.95 -14.13
C SER A 173 13.83 15.02 -13.65
N LYS A 174 14.07 15.40 -12.39
CA LYS A 174 15.41 15.29 -11.78
C LYS A 174 15.79 13.84 -11.50
N ARG A 175 14.85 13.04 -10.98
CA ARG A 175 15.09 11.62 -10.67
C ARG A 175 15.31 10.80 -11.94
N TYR A 176 14.47 10.99 -12.94
CA TYR A 176 14.46 10.28 -14.21
C TYR A 176 14.86 11.23 -15.35
N ALA A 177 16.13 11.65 -15.38
CA ALA A 177 16.63 12.68 -16.29
C ALA A 177 16.39 12.38 -17.79
N ALA A 178 16.29 11.10 -18.17
CA ALA A 178 15.98 10.66 -19.53
C ALA A 178 14.47 10.46 -19.80
N LEU A 179 13.60 10.87 -18.86
CA LEU A 179 12.16 10.57 -18.84
C LEU A 179 11.85 9.06 -19.01
N SER A 180 12.76 8.23 -18.51
CA SER A 180 12.66 6.77 -18.54
C SER A 180 12.86 6.21 -17.14
N TYR A 181 12.00 5.27 -16.77
CA TYR A 181 12.14 4.54 -15.51
C TYR A 181 13.40 3.66 -15.51
N SER A 182 14.06 3.58 -14.36
CA SER A 182 15.00 2.51 -14.03
C SER A 182 15.03 2.31 -12.52
N ASP A 183 15.23 1.07 -12.08
CA ASP A 183 15.34 0.76 -10.64
C ASP A 183 16.50 1.53 -9.99
N GLN A 184 17.63 1.66 -10.71
CA GLN A 184 18.77 2.43 -10.22
C GLN A 184 18.40 3.89 -9.94
N ALA A 185 17.71 4.56 -10.87
CA ALA A 185 17.28 5.95 -10.66
C ALA A 185 16.23 6.07 -9.53
N ALA A 186 15.35 5.07 -9.38
CA ALA A 186 14.39 5.02 -8.29
C ALA A 186 15.08 4.89 -6.93
N GLN A 187 16.17 4.13 -6.84
CA GLN A 187 16.99 3.94 -5.65
C GLN A 187 17.88 5.15 -5.35
N ASP A 188 18.57 5.69 -6.35
CA ASP A 188 19.51 6.80 -6.20
C ASP A 188 18.84 8.10 -5.74
N ARG A 189 17.54 8.27 -6.05
CA ARG A 189 16.73 9.41 -5.60
C ARG A 189 17.45 10.75 -5.80
N ALA A 190 18.00 11.00 -7.00
CA ALA A 190 18.80 12.19 -7.29
C ALA A 190 18.09 13.52 -6.96
N ASP A 191 16.76 13.52 -6.93
CA ASP A 191 15.91 14.64 -6.46
C ASP A 191 16.15 15.03 -4.99
N LYS A 192 16.65 14.11 -4.15
CA LYS A 192 16.92 14.29 -2.72
C LYS A 192 18.39 14.58 -2.38
N ALA A 193 19.28 14.57 -3.38
CA ALA A 193 20.74 14.60 -3.17
C ALA A 193 21.32 15.99 -2.81
N GLN A 194 20.48 17.02 -2.65
CA GLN A 194 20.91 18.36 -2.22
C GLN A 194 20.04 18.77 -1.01
N PRO A 195 20.59 18.90 0.20
CA PRO A 195 19.90 19.64 1.25
C PRO A 195 19.82 21.09 0.79
N GLU A 196 18.62 21.65 0.63
CA GLU A 196 18.50 23.10 0.47
C GLU A 196 19.13 23.76 1.71
N GLU A 197 20.13 24.62 1.50
CA GLU A 197 20.77 25.37 2.58
C GLU A 197 19.72 26.12 3.39
N GLY A 198 19.51 25.70 4.65
CA GLY A 198 18.61 26.35 5.59
C GLY A 198 17.37 25.56 6.03
N VAL A 199 17.16 24.33 5.53
CA VAL A 199 16.04 23.48 5.95
C VAL A 199 16.53 22.41 6.93
N ILE A 200 15.94 22.35 8.12
CA ILE A 200 16.16 21.26 9.08
C ILE A 200 15.79 19.95 8.37
N PRO A 201 16.69 18.94 8.30
CA PRO A 201 16.44 17.76 7.50
C PRO A 201 15.16 17.04 7.96
N ALA A 202 14.28 16.76 7.00
CA ALA A 202 13.15 15.87 7.20
C ALA A 202 13.66 14.51 7.66
N ARG A 203 13.11 14.00 8.76
CA ARG A 203 13.45 12.68 9.28
C ARG A 203 12.73 11.61 8.46
N LYS A 204 13.46 10.65 7.87
CA LYS A 204 13.02 9.25 7.72
C LYS A 204 14.28 8.35 7.84
N PRO A 205 14.27 7.37 8.75
CA PRO A 205 13.52 6.14 8.50
C PRO A 205 12.58 5.72 9.63
N PHE A 206 11.66 4.84 9.25
CA PHE A 206 10.77 4.06 10.13
C PHE A 206 11.59 3.29 11.17
N LYS A 207 11.14 3.29 12.43
CA LYS A 207 11.79 2.56 13.53
C LYS A 207 11.61 1.05 13.37
N GLY A 208 12.59 0.42 12.71
CA GLY A 208 12.85 -1.02 12.71
C GLY A 208 14.34 -1.38 12.80
N GLU A 209 15.24 -0.40 12.90
CA GLU A 209 16.70 -0.63 12.98
C GLU A 209 17.23 -0.35 14.39
N GLU A 210 17.46 -1.45 15.10
CA GLU A 210 18.47 -1.72 16.12
C GLU A 210 19.11 -0.55 16.91
N ASP A 211 18.62 -0.37 18.14
CA ASP A 211 19.52 -0.14 19.29
C ASP A 211 19.21 -1.18 20.37
N THR A 212 19.79 -2.36 20.18
CA THR A 212 20.02 -3.30 21.27
C THR A 212 21.15 -2.76 22.14
N ARG A 213 20.83 -1.99 23.18
CA ARG A 213 21.56 -1.89 24.48
C ARG A 213 21.05 -0.68 25.29
N ALA A 214 20.08 -0.91 26.17
CA ALA A 214 20.13 -0.56 27.61
C ALA A 214 18.72 -0.40 28.20
N HIS A 215 18.44 -1.24 29.20
CA HIS A 215 17.45 -1.06 30.26
C HIS A 215 15.95 -1.21 29.92
N THR A 216 15.49 -2.46 30.01
CA THR A 216 14.23 -2.78 30.70
C THR A 216 14.53 -3.88 31.74
N PRO A 217 14.34 -3.66 33.04
CA PRO A 217 14.43 -4.75 34.01
C PRO A 217 13.10 -5.52 34.04
N GLY A 218 13.18 -6.83 33.81
CA GLY A 218 12.13 -7.78 34.17
C GLY A 218 11.26 -8.30 33.03
N VAL A 219 11.81 -9.19 32.19
CA VAL A 219 11.03 -10.28 31.59
C VAL A 219 11.86 -11.56 31.69
N THR A 220 11.31 -12.52 32.41
CA THR A 220 11.89 -13.83 32.71
C THR A 220 11.96 -14.73 31.48
N GLU A 221 13.13 -15.35 31.29
CA GLU A 221 13.47 -16.56 30.51
C GLU A 221 12.70 -16.84 29.21
N ALA A 222 13.40 -16.66 28.08
CA ALA A 222 12.97 -17.11 26.77
C ALA A 222 12.82 -18.63 26.71
N HIS A 223 11.66 -19.11 26.27
CA HIS A 223 11.40 -20.52 26.02
C HIS A 223 12.26 -20.99 24.85
N VAL A 224 13.24 -21.85 25.12
CA VAL A 224 14.04 -22.50 24.06
C VAL A 224 13.10 -23.46 23.31
N PRO A 225 12.91 -23.29 21.98
CA PRO A 225 12.05 -24.19 21.21
C PRO A 225 12.55 -25.62 21.31
N ASN A 226 11.64 -26.58 21.47
CA ASN A 226 11.98 -27.99 21.55
C ASN A 226 12.62 -28.50 20.24
N ALA A 227 13.25 -29.67 20.28
CA ALA A 227 13.98 -30.25 19.16
C ALA A 227 13.14 -30.40 17.88
N GLU A 228 11.84 -30.67 18.01
CA GLU A 228 10.90 -30.76 16.87
C GLU A 228 10.70 -29.40 16.20
N THR A 229 10.57 -28.33 16.99
CA THR A 229 10.43 -26.96 16.46
C THR A 229 11.73 -26.51 15.78
N GLN A 230 12.88 -26.90 16.31
CA GLN A 230 14.18 -26.59 15.70
C GLN A 230 14.40 -27.35 14.39
N ALA A 231 13.93 -28.61 14.29
CA ALA A 231 13.99 -29.39 13.07
C ALA A 231 13.09 -28.82 11.95
N ALA A 232 11.86 -28.42 12.29
CA ALA A 232 10.94 -27.80 11.33
C ALA A 232 11.44 -26.44 10.81
N ILE A 233 12.10 -25.65 11.66
CA ILE A 233 12.73 -24.39 11.25
C ILE A 233 13.92 -24.64 10.30
N GLN A 234 14.66 -25.71 10.50
CA GLN A 234 15.80 -26.07 9.64
C GLN A 234 15.33 -26.62 8.28
N GLU A 235 14.27 -27.42 8.22
CA GLU A 235 13.68 -27.91 6.96
C GLU A 235 13.16 -26.77 6.08
N VAL A 236 12.49 -25.77 6.66
CA VAL A 236 12.01 -24.58 5.92
C VAL A 236 13.17 -23.74 5.37
N ARG A 237 14.31 -23.76 6.06
CA ARG A 237 15.49 -22.95 5.72
C ARG A 237 16.33 -23.57 4.59
N ASP A 238 16.27 -24.89 4.43
CA ASP A 238 17.03 -25.63 3.42
C ASP A 238 16.27 -25.79 2.08
N GLY A 239 15.09 -25.20 1.94
CA GLY A 239 14.41 -24.98 0.65
C GLY A 239 13.66 -26.19 0.07
N ASP A 240 13.62 -27.33 0.77
CA ASP A 240 12.80 -28.47 0.40
C ASP A 240 11.43 -28.39 1.12
N LEU A 241 10.44 -27.80 0.45
CA LEU A 241 9.05 -28.03 0.84
C LEU A 241 8.77 -29.54 0.72
N PRO A 242 8.21 -30.20 1.76
CA PRO A 242 7.95 -31.62 1.69
C PRO A 242 7.01 -31.92 0.51
N ARG A 243 7.47 -32.80 -0.40
CA ARG A 243 6.60 -33.45 -1.39
C ARG A 243 5.70 -34.44 -0.66
N HIS A 244 4.74 -33.96 0.09
CA HIS A 244 3.71 -34.81 0.68
C HIS A 244 2.34 -34.45 0.14
N GLY A 245 1.89 -35.31 -0.79
CA GLY A 245 0.51 -35.54 -1.15
C GLY A 245 -0.18 -34.41 -1.90
N THR A 246 -0.83 -34.72 -3.02
CA THR A 246 -1.80 -33.80 -3.61
C THR A 246 -2.84 -33.40 -2.55
N VAL A 247 -3.48 -32.23 -2.71
CA VAL A 247 -4.56 -31.74 -1.83
C VAL A 247 -5.65 -32.80 -1.57
N GLU A 248 -5.82 -33.74 -2.51
CA GLU A 248 -6.68 -34.92 -2.37
C GLU A 248 -6.29 -35.86 -1.23
N ASN A 249 -4.99 -36.05 -0.94
CA ASN A 249 -4.55 -36.89 0.17
C ASN A 249 -4.87 -36.26 1.53
N LEU A 250 -4.71 -34.93 1.65
CA LEU A 250 -5.07 -34.20 2.87
C LEU A 250 -6.60 -34.23 3.10
N MET A 251 -7.39 -34.16 2.04
CA MET A 251 -8.85 -34.28 2.11
C MET A 251 -9.31 -35.71 2.45
N ARG A 252 -8.56 -36.74 2.06
CA ARG A 252 -8.88 -38.15 2.32
C ARG A 252 -8.61 -38.53 3.77
N ASP A 253 -7.51 -38.05 4.35
CA ASP A 253 -7.18 -38.23 5.77
C ASP A 253 -8.17 -37.50 6.70
N LEU A 254 -8.67 -36.33 6.29
CA LEU A 254 -9.66 -35.56 7.06
C LEU A 254 -11.07 -36.18 7.05
N ASN A 255 -11.38 -37.03 6.06
CA ASN A 255 -12.68 -37.69 5.94
C ASN A 255 -12.73 -39.10 6.57
N GLY A 256 -11.62 -39.60 7.13
CA GLY A 256 -11.58 -40.86 7.85
C GLY A 256 -11.84 -42.10 6.97
N GLU A 257 -11.52 -42.04 5.67
CA GLU A 257 -11.54 -43.24 4.84
C GLU A 257 -10.24 -44.03 5.09
N ASP A 258 -10.33 -45.01 6.00
CA ASP A 258 -9.26 -45.98 6.24
C ASP A 258 -8.81 -46.62 4.92
N LEU A 259 -7.50 -46.55 4.66
CA LEU A 259 -6.84 -47.31 3.60
C LEU A 259 -6.89 -48.80 3.96
N GLN A 260 -7.89 -49.52 3.45
CA GLN A 260 -7.77 -50.97 3.23
C GLN A 260 -7.00 -51.19 1.93
N ASP A 261 -5.67 -51.30 2.06
CA ASP A 261 -4.84 -52.45 1.69
C ASP A 261 -3.35 -52.07 1.66
#